data_AF-A0A2U2S5P8-F1
#
_entry.id   AF-A0A2U2S5P8-F1
#
_cell.length_a   1.000
_cell.length_b   1.000
_cell.length_c   1.000
_cell.angle_alpha   90.00
_cell.angle_beta   90.00
_cell.angle_gamma   90.00
#
_symmetry.space_group_name_H-M   'P 1'
#
loop_
_entity.id
_entity.type
_entity.pdbx_description
1 polymer ?
#
loop_
_entity_poly.entity_id
_entity_poly.type
_entity_poly.pdbx_seq_one_letter_code
_entity_poly.pdbx_strand_id
1 'polypeptide(L)'
;MVGRWVRFLLAMALGAAAGIGFGWLRAPTPAAEQRATELRIDYRSDVVLMIAEAYAADQNLAAAVARLSFLSAAQPAEIIQQAINFGERYGYSDADLQKLRALLSAVETLLPLVGTSVP
;
A
#
# COMPACT_ATOMS: atom_id res chain seq x y z
N MET A 1 -15.61 20.97 53.06
CA MET A 1 -15.74 21.45 51.65
C MET A 1 -15.09 20.53 50.60
N VAL A 2 -14.15 19.65 50.96
CA VAL A 2 -13.38 18.79 50.02
C VAL A 2 -14.18 17.62 49.40
N GLY A 3 -15.13 17.01 50.13
CA GLY A 3 -15.85 15.82 49.65
C GLY A 3 -16.79 16.00 48.45
N ARG A 4 -17.14 17.25 48.08
CA ARG A 4 -17.89 17.54 46.84
C ARG A 4 -16.98 17.55 45.62
N TRP A 5 -15.76 18.08 45.77
CA TRP A 5 -14.77 18.16 44.71
C TRP A 5 -14.20 16.78 44.36
N VAL A 6 -13.97 15.92 45.35
CA VAL A 6 -13.49 14.55 45.11
C VAL A 6 -14.49 13.75 44.27
N ARG A 7 -15.79 13.82 44.59
CA ARG A 7 -16.83 13.11 43.82
C ARG A 7 -16.95 13.66 42.39
N PHE A 8 -16.78 14.96 42.20
CA PHE A 8 -16.78 15.58 40.88
C PHE A 8 -15.60 15.09 40.03
N LEU A 9 -14.39 15.07 40.58
CA LEU A 9 -13.20 14.55 39.90
C LEU A 9 -13.34 13.06 39.57
N LEU A 10 -13.94 12.28 40.45
CA LEU A 10 -14.14 10.85 40.26
C LEU A 10 -15.15 10.56 39.13
N ALA A 11 -16.24 11.34 39.05
CA ALA A 11 -17.20 11.27 37.95
C ALA A 11 -16.56 11.69 36.60
N MET A 12 -15.72 12.73 36.61
CA MET A 12 -15.00 13.18 35.42
C MET A 12 -13.98 12.14 34.95
N ALA A 13 -13.23 11.53 35.86
CA ALA A 13 -12.28 10.46 35.55
C ALA A 13 -12.99 9.23 34.96
N LEU A 14 -14.15 8.86 35.52
CA LEU A 14 -15.00 7.79 34.98
C LEU A 14 -15.48 8.10 33.56
N GLY A 15 -15.97 9.32 33.31
CA GLY A 15 -16.41 9.75 31.99
C GLY A 15 -15.26 9.75 30.97
N ALA A 16 -14.09 10.25 31.35
CA ALA A 16 -12.90 10.24 30.51
C ALA A 16 -12.43 8.81 30.20
N ALA A 17 -12.36 7.94 31.22
CA ALA A 17 -11.98 6.54 31.03
C ALA A 17 -12.98 5.78 30.12
N ALA A 18 -14.28 6.01 30.31
CA ALA A 18 -15.31 5.44 29.45
C ALA A 18 -15.22 5.95 28.01
N GLY A 19 -14.99 7.25 27.81
CA GLY A 19 -14.83 7.86 26.48
C GLY A 19 -13.60 7.34 25.74
N ILE A 20 -12.46 7.23 26.43
CA ILE A 20 -11.22 6.67 25.87
C ILE A 20 -11.41 5.19 25.54
N GLY A 21 -11.97 4.40 26.46
CA GLY A 21 -12.23 2.98 26.24
C GLY A 21 -13.15 2.74 25.03
N PHE A 22 -14.25 3.49 24.92
CA PHE A 22 -15.16 3.39 23.78
C PHE A 22 -14.53 3.87 22.47
N GLY A 23 -13.72 4.93 22.51
CA GLY A 23 -13.02 5.47 21.35
C GLY A 23 -12.01 4.48 20.77
N TRP A 24 -11.32 3.71 21.62
CA TRP A 24 -10.36 2.69 21.20
C TRP A 24 -11.01 1.39 20.71
N LEU A 25 -12.11 0.94 21.34
CA LEU A 25 -12.78 -0.31 20.96
C LEU A 25 -13.50 -0.23 19.61
N ARG A 26 -13.86 0.99 19.18
CA ARG A 26 -14.73 1.23 18.03
C ARG A 26 -14.07 2.07 16.95
N ALA A 27 -12.75 2.27 16.99
CA ALA A 27 -12.00 2.82 15.87
C ALA A 27 -11.90 1.73 14.78
N PRO A 28 -12.69 1.79 13.70
CA PRO A 28 -12.55 0.84 12.61
C PRO A 28 -11.22 1.18 11.93
N THR A 29 -10.22 0.33 12.08
CA THR A 29 -9.06 0.43 11.19
C THR A 29 -9.55 0.12 9.79
N PRO A 30 -9.40 1.01 8.79
CA PRO A 30 -9.76 0.68 7.41
C PRO A 30 -9.14 -0.67 7.01
N ALA A 31 -9.88 -1.47 6.25
CA ALA A 31 -9.39 -2.76 5.80
C ALA A 31 -8.00 -2.59 5.15
N ALA A 32 -7.11 -3.56 5.34
CA ALA A 32 -5.73 -3.46 4.84
C ALA A 32 -5.68 -3.13 3.33
N GLU A 33 -6.65 -3.62 2.56
CA GLU A 33 -6.83 -3.34 1.13
C GLU A 33 -7.21 -1.88 0.82
N GLN A 34 -8.04 -1.24 1.67
CA GLN A 34 -8.39 0.17 1.54
C GLN A 34 -7.16 1.06 1.74
N ARG A 35 -6.25 0.67 2.64
CA ARG A 35 -5.00 1.43 2.92
C ARG A 35 -3.98 1.34 1.80
N ALA A 36 -3.82 0.19 1.15
CA ALA A 36 -2.84 0.02 0.08
C ALA A 36 -3.18 0.91 -1.13
N THR A 37 -4.46 0.97 -1.51
CA THR A 37 -4.94 1.80 -2.62
C THR A 37 -4.92 3.30 -2.29
N GLU A 38 -4.83 3.68 -1.01
CA GLU A 38 -4.74 5.08 -0.55
C GLU A 38 -3.29 5.57 -0.38
N LEU A 39 -2.26 4.72 -0.55
CA LEU A 39 -0.87 5.13 -0.40
C LEU A 39 -0.56 6.35 -1.28
N ARG A 40 0.25 7.29 -0.79
CA ARG A 40 0.76 8.38 -1.63
C ARG A 40 1.70 7.80 -2.71
N ILE A 41 1.81 8.50 -3.84
CA ILE A 41 2.53 8.02 -5.03
C ILE A 41 4.01 7.74 -4.76
N ASP A 42 4.63 8.45 -3.83
CA ASP A 42 6.00 8.22 -3.35
C ASP A 42 6.14 6.81 -2.76
N TYR A 43 5.32 6.47 -1.77
CA TYR A 43 5.35 5.14 -1.15
C TYR A 43 4.96 4.01 -2.12
N ARG A 44 4.02 4.26 -3.05
CA ARG A 44 3.67 3.24 -4.06
C ARG A 44 4.86 2.95 -4.96
N SER A 45 5.55 3.99 -5.41
CA SER A 45 6.69 3.84 -6.32
C SER A 45 7.82 3.05 -5.66
N ASP A 46 8.08 3.30 -4.36
CA ASP A 46 9.08 2.55 -3.59
C ASP A 46 8.68 1.07 -3.40
N VAL A 47 7.40 0.77 -3.16
CA VAL A 47 6.90 -0.61 -3.07
C VAL A 47 7.01 -1.32 -4.42
N VAL A 48 6.69 -0.64 -5.52
CA VAL A 48 6.84 -1.21 -6.86
C VAL A 48 8.32 -1.48 -7.18
N LEU A 49 9.22 -0.60 -6.75
CA LEU A 49 10.66 -0.85 -6.86
C LEU A 49 11.08 -2.10 -6.07
N MET A 50 10.63 -2.25 -4.81
CA MET A 50 10.88 -3.48 -4.04
C MET A 50 10.36 -4.73 -4.76
N ILE A 51 9.19 -4.66 -5.41
CA ILE A 51 8.65 -5.78 -6.18
C ILE A 51 9.53 -6.07 -7.42
N ALA A 52 10.03 -5.03 -8.09
CA ALA A 52 10.94 -5.18 -9.23
C ALA A 52 12.29 -5.77 -8.82
N GLU A 53 12.81 -5.40 -7.65
CA GLU A 53 14.02 -6.01 -7.08
C GLU A 53 13.83 -7.47 -6.71
N ALA A 54 12.70 -7.79 -6.07
CA ALA A 54 12.35 -9.17 -5.76
C ALA A 54 12.23 -10.01 -7.04
N TYR A 55 11.56 -9.49 -8.07
CA TYR A 55 11.46 -10.13 -9.38
C TYR A 55 12.82 -10.32 -10.05
N ALA A 56 13.71 -9.32 -9.98
CA ALA A 56 15.05 -9.45 -10.53
C ALA A 56 15.84 -10.60 -9.86
N ALA A 57 15.63 -10.81 -8.55
CA ALA A 57 16.27 -11.87 -7.78
C ALA A 57 15.64 -13.25 -7.96
N ASP A 58 14.30 -13.34 -7.96
CA ASP A 58 13.56 -14.60 -7.96
C ASP A 58 13.04 -15.04 -9.34
N GLN A 59 13.01 -14.12 -10.32
CA GLN A 59 12.45 -14.29 -11.67
C GLN A 59 10.99 -14.79 -11.67
N ASN A 60 10.25 -14.61 -10.56
CA ASN A 60 8.91 -15.12 -10.37
C ASN A 60 7.86 -14.06 -10.72
N LEU A 61 7.52 -14.00 -12.01
CA LEU A 61 6.56 -13.03 -12.54
C LEU A 61 5.16 -13.17 -11.93
N ALA A 62 4.69 -14.41 -11.68
CA ALA A 62 3.38 -14.64 -11.08
C ALA A 62 3.29 -14.05 -9.66
N ALA A 63 4.35 -14.23 -8.86
CA ALA A 63 4.42 -13.66 -7.52
C ALA A 63 4.54 -12.12 -7.55
N ALA A 64 5.25 -11.56 -8.53
CA ALA A 64 5.32 -10.11 -8.73
C ALA A 64 3.95 -9.50 -9.08
N VAL A 65 3.22 -10.11 -10.02
CA VAL A 65 1.87 -9.67 -10.42
C VAL A 65 0.88 -9.77 -9.26
N ALA A 66 0.92 -10.84 -8.48
CA ALA A 66 0.06 -10.99 -7.29
C ALA A 66 0.29 -9.89 -6.25
N ARG A 67 1.55 -9.48 -6.05
CA ARG A 67 1.91 -8.36 -5.15
C ARG A 67 1.44 -7.02 -5.71
N LEU A 68 1.56 -6.80 -7.02
CA LEU A 68 1.07 -5.58 -7.67
C LEU A 68 -0.45 -5.46 -7.59
N SER A 69 -1.19 -6.56 -7.76
CA SER A 69 -2.66 -6.55 -7.63
C SER A 69 -3.17 -6.23 -6.23
N PHE A 70 -2.33 -6.43 -5.20
CA PHE A 70 -2.66 -6.03 -3.84
C PHE A 70 -2.45 -4.52 -3.60
N LEU A 71 -1.57 -3.89 -4.38
CA LEU A 71 -1.21 -2.48 -4.22
C LEU A 71 -2.28 -1.54 -4.81
N SER A 72 -2.92 -1.94 -5.91
CA SER A 72 -4.01 -1.18 -6.52
C SER A 72 -4.89 -2.05 -7.39
N ALA A 73 -6.15 -1.64 -7.56
CA ALA A 73 -7.08 -2.23 -8.52
C ALA A 73 -6.75 -1.88 -10.00
N ALA A 74 -5.77 -0.99 -10.24
CA ALA A 74 -5.29 -0.66 -11.56
C ALA A 74 -4.53 -1.84 -12.21
N GLN A 75 -4.36 -1.80 -13.53
CA GLN A 75 -3.63 -2.85 -14.23
C GLN A 75 -2.15 -2.86 -13.77
N PRO A 76 -1.52 -4.04 -13.59
CA PRO A 76 -0.14 -4.13 -13.12
C PRO A 76 0.86 -3.31 -13.95
N ALA A 77 0.69 -3.27 -15.28
CA ALA A 77 1.53 -2.47 -16.16
C ALA A 77 1.38 -0.96 -15.91
N GLU A 78 0.16 -0.46 -15.68
CA GLU A 78 -0.08 0.95 -15.39
C GLU A 78 0.57 1.38 -14.08
N ILE A 79 0.53 0.52 -13.05
CA ILE A 79 1.17 0.77 -11.75
C ILE A 79 2.69 0.89 -11.92
N ILE A 80 3.31 -0.01 -12.70
CA ILE A 80 4.76 0.04 -12.95
C ILE A 80 5.14 1.28 -13.76
N GLN A 81 4.36 1.63 -14.79
CA GLN A 81 4.58 2.84 -15.58
C GLN A 81 4.52 4.12 -14.72
N GLN A 82 3.59 4.19 -13.77
CA GLN A 82 3.51 5.31 -12.83
C GLN A 82 4.76 5.39 -11.94
N ALA A 83 5.27 4.25 -11.46
CA ALA A 83 6.49 4.19 -10.66
C ALA A 83 7.74 4.60 -11.46
N ILE A 84 7.85 4.20 -12.74
CA ILE A 84 8.93 4.65 -13.64
C ILE A 84 8.88 6.17 -13.81
N ASN A 85 7.71 6.72 -14.16
CA ASN A 85 7.53 8.16 -14.34
C ASN A 85 7.83 8.95 -13.07
N PHE A 86 7.51 8.40 -11.90
CA PHE A 86 7.87 8.99 -10.62
C PHE A 86 9.39 8.93 -10.40
N GLY A 87 10.01 7.77 -10.57
CA GLY A 87 11.45 7.59 -10.42
C GLY A 87 12.28 8.51 -11.32
N GLU A 88 11.86 8.70 -12.57
CA GLU A 88 12.52 9.62 -13.52
C GLU A 88 12.43 11.09 -13.06
N ARG A 89 11.36 11.49 -12.37
CA ARG A 89 11.16 12.86 -11.88
C ARG A 89 11.84 13.13 -10.54
N TYR A 90 11.94 12.11 -9.69
CA TYR A 90 12.43 12.24 -8.31
C TYR A 90 13.81 11.64 -8.08
N GLY A 91 14.50 11.19 -9.14
CA GLY A 91 15.93 10.87 -9.12
C GLY A 91 16.26 9.44 -8.70
N TYR A 92 15.46 8.46 -9.10
CA TYR A 92 15.84 7.05 -8.97
C TYR A 92 17.12 6.76 -9.76
N SER A 93 17.90 5.77 -9.29
CA SER A 93 19.12 5.38 -9.98
C SER A 93 18.81 4.71 -11.33
N ASP A 94 19.74 4.80 -12.28
CA ASP A 94 19.59 4.12 -13.58
C ASP A 94 19.39 2.61 -13.42
N ALA A 95 20.06 2.01 -12.41
CA ALA A 95 19.91 0.59 -12.11
C ALA A 95 18.49 0.25 -11.64
N ASP A 96 17.87 1.09 -10.82
CA ASP A 96 16.51 0.88 -10.33
C ASP A 96 15.47 1.09 -11.43
N LEU A 97 15.66 2.11 -12.27
CA LEU A 97 14.84 2.31 -13.47
C LEU A 97 14.95 1.13 -14.43
N GLN A 98 16.13 0.53 -14.58
CA GLN A 98 16.31 -0.69 -15.39
C GLN A 98 15.53 -1.88 -14.82
N LYS A 99 15.53 -2.10 -13.50
CA LYS A 99 14.74 -3.16 -12.86
C LYS A 99 13.24 -2.94 -13.08
N LEU A 100 12.76 -1.71 -12.91
CA LEU A 100 11.36 -1.35 -13.14
C LEU A 100 10.95 -1.59 -14.61
N ARG A 101 11.78 -1.19 -15.57
CA ARG A 101 11.55 -1.42 -17.01
C ARG A 101 11.59 -2.90 -17.37
N ALA A 102 12.49 -3.67 -16.75
CA ALA A 102 12.54 -5.12 -16.91
C ALA A 102 11.24 -5.78 -16.42
N LEU A 103 10.77 -5.42 -15.22
CA LEU A 103 9.50 -5.90 -14.68
C LEU A 103 8.32 -5.52 -15.60
N LEU A 104 8.27 -4.27 -16.07
CA LEU A 104 7.24 -3.81 -17.00
C LEU A 104 7.20 -4.65 -18.27
N SER A 105 8.35 -4.87 -18.91
CA SER A 105 8.44 -5.67 -20.13
C SER A 105 7.95 -7.11 -19.90
N ALA A 106 8.31 -7.71 -18.76
CA ALA A 106 7.85 -9.05 -18.40
C ALA A 106 6.32 -9.09 -18.23
N VAL A 107 5.73 -8.11 -17.55
CA VAL A 107 4.27 -8.00 -17.39
C VAL A 107 3.57 -7.78 -18.73
N GLU A 108 4.10 -6.91 -19.59
CA GLU A 108 3.55 -6.63 -20.92
C GLU A 108 3.58 -7.86 -21.83
N THR A 109 4.60 -8.72 -21.72
CA THR A 109 4.62 -10.01 -22.46
C THR A 109 3.59 -11.02 -21.95
N LEU A 110 3.14 -10.90 -20.69
CA LEU A 110 2.15 -11.78 -20.09
C LEU A 110 0.71 -11.38 -20.44
N LEU A 111 0.44 -10.08 -20.60
CA LEU A 111 -0.88 -9.54 -20.97
C LEU A 111 -1.50 -10.12 -22.27
N PRO A 112 -0.76 -10.27 -23.40
CA PRO A 112 -1.33 -10.87 -24.61
C PRO A 112 -1.70 -12.36 -24.43
N LEU A 113 -1.11 -13.06 -23.46
CA LEU A 113 -1.40 -14.48 -23.18
C LEU A 113 -2.69 -14.67 -22.37
N VAL A 114 -3.08 -13.67 -21.57
CA VAL A 114 -4.31 -13.69 -20.76
C VAL A 114 -5.53 -13.23 -21.57
N GLY A 115 -5.33 -12.34 -22.56
CA GLY A 115 -6.40 -11.86 -23.45
C GLY A 115 -6.95 -12.91 -24.44
N THR A 116 -6.28 -14.05 -24.61
CA THR A 116 -6.68 -15.11 -25.55
C THR A 116 -7.48 -16.27 -24.94
N SER A 117 -7.76 -16.25 -23.64
CA SER A 117 -8.53 -17.30 -22.95
C SER A 117 -9.90 -16.82 -22.47
N VAL A 118 -10.71 -16.28 -23.38
CA VAL A 118 -12.15 -16.12 -23.20
C VAL A 118 -12.86 -16.94 -24.29
N PRO A 119 -13.39 -18.14 -23.99
CA PRO A 119 -14.40 -18.77 -24.84
C PRO A 119 -15.75 -18.04 -24.73
#